data_AF-A0A973HRM8-F1
#
_entry.id   AF-A0A973HRM8-F1
#
_cell.length_a   1.000
_cell.length_b   1.000
_cell.length_c   1.000
_cell.angle_alpha   90.00
_cell.angle_beta   90.00
_cell.angle_gamma   90.00
#
_symmetry.space_group_name_H-M   'P 1'
#
loop_
_entity.id
_entity.type
_entity.pdbx_description
1 polymer ?
#
loop_
_entity_poly.entity_id
_entity_poly.type
_entity_poly.pdbx_seq_one_letter_code
_entity_poly.pdbx_strand_id
1 'polypeptide(L)'
;FHKRFWKNKKLIVHPTGKLLKMVKINDDGTIDKAGADEKYLPEELEIVALFQVGNHDIDISHIIVNIDKAATMMGLEWGQATSIKVITDDPYDFDKYIKMIQANPAFSHYNVVSWREMNETLFDALQVERSLMFYILIFIVIVAAFCVCATLITIVFQKTREIGILLSCGASKLTVMLIFFIQGGIIGLLGVAGGTALGLYMVWIRNDFLEFLRKHLDINIFPPDLYKLPQLPAIIDKREIMEINIYAFILCVLSALIPALMAISVKPATALRSE
;
A
#
# COMPACT_ATOMS: atom_id res chain seq x y z
N PHE A 1 18.10 -1.15 -16.55
CA PHE A 1 18.42 -0.97 -17.98
C PHE A 1 19.82 -1.51 -18.31
N HIS A 2 19.96 -2.81 -18.55
CA HIS A 2 21.19 -3.35 -19.16
C HIS A 2 21.09 -3.17 -20.69
N LYS A 3 21.78 -2.17 -21.25
CA LYS A 3 21.81 -1.94 -22.71
C LYS A 3 22.73 -2.96 -23.36
N ARG A 4 22.18 -4.12 -23.72
CA ARG A 4 22.85 -5.04 -24.66
C ARG A 4 22.51 -4.55 -26.07
N PHE A 5 23.47 -3.94 -26.75
CA PHE A 5 23.27 -3.42 -28.12
C PHE A 5 23.28 -4.59 -29.11
N TRP A 6 22.12 -4.89 -29.70
CA TRP A 6 21.97 -5.91 -30.74
C TRP A 6 22.05 -5.26 -32.13
N LYS A 7 23.24 -4.77 -32.51
CA LYS A 7 23.43 -4.20 -33.84
C LYS A 7 23.14 -5.24 -34.94
N ASN A 8 22.46 -4.82 -36.00
CA ASN A 8 22.14 -5.58 -37.22
C ASN A 8 21.15 -6.75 -37.09
N LYS A 9 20.33 -6.83 -36.03
CA LYS A 9 19.19 -7.76 -36.01
C LYS A 9 17.93 -7.05 -36.46
N LYS A 10 17.25 -7.62 -37.46
CA LYS A 10 15.96 -7.14 -37.97
C LYS A 10 14.82 -7.88 -37.29
N LEU A 11 13.79 -7.14 -36.90
CA LEU A 11 12.52 -7.66 -36.41
C LEU A 11 11.49 -7.47 -37.52
N ILE A 12 10.87 -8.56 -37.95
CA ILE A 12 9.76 -8.52 -38.90
C ILE A 12 8.48 -8.38 -38.08
N VAL A 13 7.78 -7.27 -38.27
CA VAL A 13 6.51 -6.99 -37.58
C VAL A 13 5.38 -7.02 -38.58
N HIS A 14 4.29 -7.68 -38.18
CA HIS A 14 3.07 -7.78 -38.94
C HIS A 14 2.05 -6.76 -38.42
N PRO A 15 1.89 -5.58 -39.05
CA PRO A 15 1.08 -4.53 -38.47
C PRO A 15 -0.41 -4.85 -38.63
N THR A 16 -1.14 -4.95 -37.52
CA THR A 16 -2.57 -5.31 -37.52
C THR A 16 -3.40 -4.30 -38.31
N GLY A 17 -3.07 -3.01 -38.27
CA GLY A 17 -3.78 -1.98 -39.05
C GLY A 17 -3.71 -2.20 -40.56
N LYS A 18 -2.57 -2.69 -41.07
CA LYS A 18 -2.43 -3.07 -42.50
C LYS A 18 -3.14 -4.37 -42.83
N LEU A 19 -3.15 -5.34 -41.90
CA LEU A 19 -3.87 -6.61 -42.07
C LEU A 19 -5.39 -6.40 -42.12
N LEU A 20 -5.92 -5.52 -41.26
CA LEU A 20 -7.36 -5.21 -41.23
C LEU A 20 -7.86 -4.57 -42.53
N LYS A 21 -7.02 -3.81 -43.24
CA LYS A 21 -7.38 -3.25 -44.57
C LYS A 21 -7.57 -4.31 -45.65
N MET A 22 -7.09 -5.54 -45.44
CA MET A 22 -7.23 -6.65 -46.39
C MET A 22 -8.51 -7.46 -46.18
N VAL A 23 -9.29 -7.11 -45.18
CA VAL A 23 -10.47 -7.86 -44.76
C VAL A 23 -11.66 -6.92 -44.72
N LYS A 24 -12.69 -7.21 -45.52
CA LYS A 24 -13.98 -6.52 -45.48
C LYS A 24 -14.98 -7.42 -44.77
N ILE A 25 -15.56 -6.92 -43.69
CA ILE A 25 -16.67 -7.60 -43.00
C ILE A 25 -17.95 -7.00 -43.56
N ASN A 26 -18.78 -7.83 -44.17
CA ASN A 26 -20.08 -7.45 -44.71
C ASN A 26 -21.15 -7.47 -43.59
N ASP A 27 -22.27 -6.78 -43.81
CA ASP A 27 -23.36 -6.65 -42.83
C ASP A 27 -24.04 -7.99 -42.47
N ASP A 28 -23.82 -9.03 -43.27
CA ASP A 28 -24.28 -10.42 -43.05
C ASP A 28 -23.28 -11.27 -42.24
N GLY A 29 -22.17 -10.68 -41.79
CA GLY A 29 -21.10 -11.36 -41.06
C GLY A 29 -20.14 -12.17 -41.93
N THR A 30 -20.27 -12.10 -43.26
CA THR A 30 -19.31 -12.73 -44.18
C THR A 30 -18.02 -11.91 -44.28
N ILE A 31 -16.90 -12.61 -44.42
CA ILE A 31 -15.56 -12.03 -44.47
C ILE A 31 -15.04 -12.14 -45.91
N ASP A 32 -15.01 -11.01 -46.61
CA ASP A 32 -14.46 -10.91 -47.95
C ASP A 32 -13.04 -10.35 -47.93
N LYS A 33 -12.23 -10.76 -48.90
CA LYS A 33 -10.91 -10.16 -49.11
C LYS A 33 -11.07 -8.78 -49.73
N ALA A 34 -10.68 -7.74 -49.01
CA ALA A 34 -10.68 -6.38 -49.52
C ALA A 34 -9.49 -6.20 -50.48
N GLY A 35 -9.76 -6.05 -51.78
CA GLY A 35 -8.76 -5.71 -52.80
C GLY A 35 -7.89 -6.90 -53.23
N ALA A 36 -8.03 -7.32 -54.49
CA ALA A 36 -7.32 -8.47 -55.04
C ALA A 36 -5.83 -8.21 -55.40
N ASP A 37 -5.28 -7.01 -55.21
CA ASP A 37 -3.95 -6.65 -55.75
C ASP A 37 -2.95 -5.99 -54.79
N GLU A 38 -3.32 -5.64 -53.55
CA GLU A 38 -2.34 -5.11 -52.59
C GLU A 38 -1.55 -6.24 -51.92
N LYS A 39 -0.29 -6.41 -52.31
CA LYS A 39 0.64 -7.33 -51.65
C LYS A 39 0.91 -6.86 -50.22
N TYR A 40 0.58 -7.71 -49.25
CA TYR A 40 0.94 -7.50 -47.86
C TYR A 40 2.46 -7.58 -47.71
N LEU A 41 3.09 -6.45 -47.41
CA LEU A 41 4.50 -6.40 -47.07
C LEU A 41 4.63 -6.18 -45.56
N PRO A 42 5.23 -7.14 -44.83
CA PRO A 42 5.53 -6.93 -43.42
C PRO A 42 6.57 -5.81 -43.27
N GLU A 43 6.57 -5.17 -42.11
CA GLU A 43 7.49 -4.08 -41.82
C GLU A 43 8.77 -4.65 -41.18
N GLU A 44 9.92 -4.31 -41.76
CA GLU A 44 11.21 -4.61 -41.13
C GLU A 44 11.62 -3.46 -40.22
N LEU A 45 11.88 -3.76 -38.95
CA LEU A 45 12.41 -2.83 -37.96
C LEU A 45 13.82 -3.24 -37.57
N GLU A 46 14.73 -2.26 -37.48
CA GLU A 46 16.06 -2.50 -36.92
C GLU A 46 16.02 -2.40 -35.39
N ILE A 47 16.61 -3.39 -34.71
CA ILE A 47 16.69 -3.40 -33.25
C ILE A 47 17.85 -2.49 -32.81
N VAL A 48 17.53 -1.31 -32.29
CA VAL A 48 18.54 -0.36 -31.78
C VAL A 48 18.96 -0.68 -30.34
N ALA A 49 18.00 -1.08 -29.50
CA ALA A 49 18.23 -1.40 -28.09
C ALA A 49 17.18 -2.37 -27.56
N LEU A 50 17.55 -3.11 -26.51
CA LEU A 50 16.63 -3.87 -25.69
C LEU A 50 16.41 -3.14 -24.36
N PHE A 51 15.18 -3.13 -23.87
CA PHE A 51 14.83 -2.60 -22.57
C PHE A 51 14.21 -3.69 -21.70
N GLN A 52 14.30 -3.50 -20.39
CA GLN A 52 13.66 -4.36 -19.40
C GLN A 52 13.21 -3.47 -18.25
N VAL A 53 11.90 -3.47 -18.00
CA VAL A 53 11.23 -2.71 -16.95
C VAL A 53 11.01 -3.58 -15.72
N GLY A 54 11.04 -4.91 -15.89
CA GLY A 54 10.91 -5.87 -14.80
C GLY A 54 9.49 -6.40 -14.63
N ASN A 55 8.49 -5.81 -15.28
CA ASN A 55 7.19 -6.45 -15.40
C ASN A 55 7.21 -7.39 -16.62
N HIS A 56 6.97 -8.69 -16.39
CA HIS A 56 6.99 -9.70 -17.46
C HIS A 56 6.04 -9.34 -18.60
N ASP A 57 4.82 -8.91 -18.27
CA ASP A 57 3.81 -8.59 -19.26
C ASP A 57 4.24 -7.43 -20.15
N ILE A 58 4.87 -6.39 -19.56
CA ILE A 58 5.40 -5.25 -20.32
C ILE A 58 6.60 -5.67 -21.17
N ASP A 59 7.53 -6.44 -20.59
CA ASP A 59 8.79 -6.83 -21.23
C ASP A 59 8.56 -7.69 -22.48
N ILE A 60 7.49 -8.50 -22.55
CA ILE A 60 7.21 -9.38 -23.69
C ILE A 60 6.28 -8.78 -24.75
N SER A 61 5.47 -7.78 -24.40
CA SER A 61 4.36 -7.31 -25.25
C SER A 61 4.56 -5.95 -25.90
N HIS A 62 5.65 -5.23 -25.57
CA HIS A 62 5.84 -3.84 -26.01
C HIS A 62 7.06 -3.69 -26.93
N ILE A 63 6.87 -2.91 -28.00
CA ILE A 63 7.94 -2.42 -28.88
C ILE A 63 7.84 -0.89 -28.91
N ILE A 64 8.98 -0.21 -28.76
CA ILE A 64 9.04 1.25 -28.82
C ILE A 64 9.67 1.64 -30.16
N VAL A 65 8.92 2.41 -30.96
CA VAL A 65 9.34 2.94 -32.25
C VAL A 65 9.03 4.44 -32.32
N ASN A 66 9.57 5.12 -33.33
CA ASN A 66 9.20 6.51 -33.62
C ASN A 66 7.70 6.61 -33.95
N ILE A 67 7.05 7.68 -33.51
CA ILE A 67 5.60 7.91 -33.67
C ILE A 67 5.16 7.87 -35.14
N ASP A 68 5.95 8.38 -36.08
CA ASP A 68 5.62 8.39 -37.51
C ASP A 68 5.57 6.96 -38.07
N LYS A 69 6.49 6.11 -37.61
CA LYS A 69 6.54 4.70 -37.97
C LYS A 69 5.38 3.94 -37.31
N ALA A 70 5.07 4.23 -36.05
CA ALA A 70 3.91 3.66 -35.36
C ALA A 70 2.59 4.01 -36.08
N ALA A 71 2.39 5.27 -36.47
CA ALA A 71 1.22 5.73 -37.21
C ALA A 71 1.07 4.95 -38.53
N THR A 72 2.16 4.83 -39.30
CA THR A 72 2.19 4.05 -40.55
C THR A 72 1.85 2.56 -40.33
N MET A 73 2.36 1.97 -39.25
CA MET A 73 2.09 0.57 -38.88
C MET A 73 0.63 0.36 -38.44
N MET A 74 0.05 1.33 -37.73
CA MET A 74 -1.35 1.30 -37.30
C MET A 74 -2.33 1.71 -38.41
N GLY A 75 -1.82 2.21 -39.54
CA GLY A 75 -2.63 2.67 -40.67
C GLY A 75 -3.29 4.04 -40.44
N LEU A 76 -2.74 4.84 -39.52
CA LEU A 76 -3.15 6.20 -39.18
C LEU A 76 -2.49 7.22 -40.12
N GLU A 77 -3.09 8.41 -40.24
CA GLU A 77 -2.49 9.50 -40.99
C GLU A 77 -1.34 10.16 -40.23
N TRP A 78 -0.44 10.82 -40.96
CA TRP A 78 0.67 11.55 -40.37
C TRP A 78 0.15 12.69 -39.48
N GLY A 79 0.68 12.76 -38.25
CA GLY A 79 0.24 13.72 -37.23
C GLY A 79 -0.92 13.25 -36.35
N GLN A 80 -1.49 12.06 -36.58
CA GLN A 80 -2.49 11.47 -35.70
C GLN A 80 -1.84 10.64 -34.58
N ALA A 81 -2.44 10.66 -33.39
CA ALA A 81 -2.03 9.85 -32.25
C ALA A 81 -3.26 9.21 -31.58
N THR A 82 -3.13 7.95 -31.16
CA THR A 82 -4.21 7.25 -30.46
C THR A 82 -4.40 7.77 -29.03
N SER A 83 -3.31 8.15 -28.37
CA SER A 83 -3.34 8.71 -27.02
C SER A 83 -2.17 9.65 -26.77
N ILE A 84 -2.37 10.60 -25.85
CA ILE A 84 -1.34 11.50 -25.37
C ILE A 84 -1.11 11.15 -23.91
N LYS A 85 0.11 10.73 -23.58
CA LYS A 85 0.51 10.45 -22.19
C LYS A 85 1.17 11.69 -21.61
N VAL A 86 0.58 12.24 -20.55
CA VAL A 86 1.13 13.34 -19.78
C VAL A 86 1.76 12.77 -18.51
N ILE A 87 3.01 13.15 -18.25
CA ILE A 87 3.74 12.72 -17.05
C ILE A 87 3.83 13.93 -16.12
N THR A 88 3.41 13.76 -14.87
CA THR A 88 3.45 14.77 -13.82
C THR A 88 4.63 14.51 -12.88
N ASP A 89 5.07 15.54 -12.16
CA ASP A 89 6.16 15.40 -11.17
C ASP A 89 5.73 14.52 -9.98
N ASP A 90 4.48 14.69 -9.53
CA ASP A 90 3.85 13.86 -8.49
C ASP A 90 2.79 12.94 -9.11
N PRO A 91 2.91 11.61 -8.98
CA PRO A 91 1.91 10.66 -9.48
C PRO A 91 0.58 10.72 -8.72
N TYR A 92 0.49 11.38 -7.55
CA TYR A 92 -0.73 11.50 -6.75
C TYR A 92 -1.54 12.78 -7.01
N ASP A 93 -0.99 13.76 -7.73
CA ASP A 93 -1.68 15.04 -8.05
C ASP A 93 -2.57 14.94 -9.31
N PHE A 94 -2.85 13.72 -9.80
CA PHE A 94 -3.55 13.50 -11.07
C PHE A 94 -4.95 14.12 -11.11
N ASP A 95 -5.69 14.12 -9.98
CA ASP A 95 -7.05 14.68 -9.90
C ASP A 95 -7.10 16.18 -10.26
N LYS A 96 -6.08 16.93 -9.86
CA LYS A 96 -5.96 18.37 -10.16
C LYS A 96 -5.75 18.59 -11.65
N TYR A 97 -4.84 17.85 -12.27
CA TYR A 97 -4.55 17.98 -13.71
C TYR A 97 -5.73 17.53 -14.57
N ILE A 98 -6.43 16.46 -14.17
CA ILE A 98 -7.62 15.99 -14.89
C ILE A 98 -8.71 17.05 -14.87
N LYS A 99 -9.01 17.63 -13.70
CA LYS A 99 -9.98 18.73 -13.60
C LYS A 99 -9.56 19.94 -14.43
N MET A 100 -8.27 20.28 -14.44
CA MET A 100 -7.75 21.38 -15.24
C MET A 100 -7.92 21.14 -16.75
N ILE A 101 -7.64 19.92 -17.23
CA ILE A 101 -7.77 19.55 -18.65
C ILE A 101 -9.24 19.50 -19.06
N GLN A 102 -10.10 18.88 -18.24
CA GLN A 102 -11.54 18.77 -18.48
C GLN A 102 -12.25 20.12 -18.43
N ALA A 103 -11.76 21.07 -17.63
CA ALA A 103 -12.30 22.43 -17.57
C ALA A 103 -12.03 23.25 -18.85
N ASN A 104 -11.07 22.83 -19.69
CA ASN A 104 -10.78 23.52 -20.94
C ASN A 104 -11.66 22.97 -22.08
N PRO A 105 -12.53 23.81 -22.69
CA PRO A 105 -13.45 23.38 -23.75
C PRO A 105 -12.76 22.72 -24.95
N ALA A 106 -11.49 23.09 -25.23
CA ALA A 106 -10.70 22.51 -26.30
C ALA A 106 -10.49 20.99 -26.17
N PHE A 107 -10.56 20.46 -24.94
CA PHE A 107 -10.35 19.04 -24.66
C PHE A 107 -11.64 18.27 -24.34
N SER A 108 -12.80 18.90 -24.45
CA SER A 108 -14.11 18.30 -24.11
C SER A 108 -14.48 17.06 -24.92
N HIS A 109 -13.89 16.88 -26.10
CA HIS A 109 -14.09 15.71 -26.96
C HIS A 109 -13.13 14.55 -26.67
N TYR A 110 -12.17 14.72 -25.76
CA TYR A 110 -11.19 13.70 -25.42
C TYR A 110 -11.54 13.01 -24.10
N ASN A 111 -11.36 11.70 -24.06
CA ASN A 111 -11.45 10.94 -22.82
C ASN A 111 -10.14 11.11 -22.03
N VAL A 112 -10.21 11.82 -20.90
CA VAL A 112 -9.06 12.03 -20.01
C VAL A 112 -9.15 11.01 -18.88
N VAL A 113 -8.26 10.02 -18.91
CA VAL A 113 -8.20 8.95 -17.91
C VAL A 113 -6.94 9.08 -17.06
N SER A 114 -7.08 8.91 -15.73
CA SER A 114 -5.92 8.83 -14.84
C SER A 114 -5.17 7.51 -15.01
N TRP A 115 -3.88 7.50 -14.66
CA TRP A 115 -3.15 6.24 -14.54
C TRP A 115 -3.74 5.33 -13.44
N ARG A 116 -4.41 5.92 -12.44
CA ARG A 116 -5.14 5.19 -11.41
C ARG A 116 -6.34 4.44 -11.98
N GLU A 117 -7.17 5.10 -12.78
CA GLU A 117 -8.30 4.49 -13.49
C GLU A 117 -7.84 3.39 -14.45
N MET A 118 -6.76 3.64 -15.21
CA MET A 118 -6.19 2.61 -16.10
C MET A 118 -5.72 1.36 -15.35
N ASN A 119 -5.46 1.46 -14.05
CA ASN A 119 -4.97 0.38 -13.21
C ASN A 119 -5.90 0.13 -12.01
N GLU A 120 -7.22 0.35 -12.16
CA GLU A 120 -8.16 0.30 -11.01
C GLU A 120 -8.04 -1.02 -10.25
N THR A 121 -7.94 -2.16 -10.96
CA THR A 121 -7.87 -3.49 -10.34
C THR A 121 -6.65 -3.64 -9.44
N LEU A 122 -5.52 -3.05 -9.83
CA LEU A 122 -4.31 -3.04 -9.00
C LEU A 122 -4.50 -2.17 -7.76
N PHE A 123 -5.08 -0.98 -7.93
CA PHE A 123 -5.35 -0.06 -6.83
C PHE A 123 -6.38 -0.59 -5.83
N ASP A 124 -7.45 -1.20 -6.32
CA ASP A 124 -8.47 -1.82 -5.49
C ASP A 124 -7.88 -2.97 -4.69
N ALA A 125 -7.07 -3.82 -5.33
CA ALA A 125 -6.35 -4.88 -4.63
C ALA A 125 -5.44 -4.33 -3.52
N LEU A 126 -4.67 -3.27 -3.81
CA LEU A 126 -3.82 -2.59 -2.80
C LEU A 126 -4.64 -1.95 -1.67
N GLN A 127 -5.82 -1.39 -1.98
CA GLN A 127 -6.69 -0.79 -0.97
C GLN A 127 -7.33 -1.85 -0.08
N VAL A 128 -7.77 -2.96 -0.65
CA VAL A 128 -8.27 -4.11 0.11
C VAL A 128 -7.16 -4.65 1.02
N GLU A 129 -5.95 -4.85 0.50
CA GLU A 129 -4.81 -5.30 1.29
C GLU A 129 -4.52 -4.36 2.49
N ARG A 130 -4.44 -3.05 2.24
CA ARG A 130 -4.25 -2.05 3.31
C ARG A 130 -5.37 -2.09 4.35
N SER A 131 -6.62 -2.25 3.92
CA SER A 131 -7.77 -2.33 4.83
C SER A 131 -7.71 -3.60 5.69
N LEU A 132 -7.29 -4.74 5.11
CA LEU A 132 -7.07 -5.98 5.85
C LEU A 132 -5.98 -5.83 6.92
N MET A 133 -4.87 -5.17 6.58
CA MET A 133 -3.79 -4.88 7.54
C MET A 133 -4.30 -4.03 8.71
N PHE A 134 -5.14 -3.03 8.44
CA PHE A 134 -5.78 -2.22 9.49
C PHE A 134 -6.69 -3.05 10.41
N TYR A 135 -7.52 -3.94 9.86
CA TYR A 135 -8.37 -4.81 10.68
C TYR A 135 -7.56 -5.76 11.57
N ILE A 136 -6.51 -6.39 11.03
CA ILE A 136 -5.61 -7.25 11.81
C ILE A 136 -4.99 -6.47 12.96
N LEU A 137 -4.51 -5.25 12.68
CA LEU A 137 -3.92 -4.37 13.69
C LEU A 137 -4.90 -4.09 14.83
N ILE A 138 -6.16 -3.77 14.53
CA ILE A 138 -7.20 -3.55 15.55
C ILE A 138 -7.35 -4.76 16.46
N PHE A 139 -7.42 -5.98 15.90
CA PHE A 139 -7.56 -7.19 16.72
C PHE A 139 -6.37 -7.39 17.65
N ILE A 140 -5.15 -7.17 17.17
CA ILE A 140 -3.94 -7.27 17.99
C ILE A 140 -3.98 -6.24 19.14
N VAL A 141 -4.39 -5.00 18.86
CA VAL A 141 -4.51 -3.95 19.88
C VAL A 141 -5.57 -4.31 20.92
N ILE A 142 -6.71 -4.86 20.52
CA ILE A 142 -7.76 -5.32 21.44
C ILE A 142 -7.23 -6.41 22.38
N VAL A 143 -6.54 -7.42 21.83
CA VAL A 143 -5.93 -8.50 22.63
C VAL A 143 -4.93 -7.91 23.63
N ALA A 144 -4.06 -6.99 23.19
CA ALA A 144 -3.11 -6.33 24.07
C ALA A 144 -3.81 -5.49 25.16
N ALA A 145 -4.89 -4.80 24.83
CA ALA A 145 -5.68 -4.01 25.77
C ALA A 145 -6.29 -4.88 26.88
N PHE A 146 -6.76 -6.09 26.56
CA PHE A 146 -7.20 -7.07 27.55
C PHE A 146 -6.07 -7.54 28.45
N CYS A 147 -4.87 -7.78 27.91
CA CYS A 147 -3.70 -8.15 28.72
C CYS A 147 -3.31 -7.05 29.72
N VAL A 148 -3.34 -5.78 29.30
CA VAL A 148 -3.09 -4.63 30.18
C VAL A 148 -4.18 -4.55 31.25
N CYS A 149 -5.45 -4.69 30.87
CA CYS A 149 -6.58 -4.70 31.81
C CYS A 149 -6.42 -5.80 32.87
N ALA A 150 -6.13 -7.04 32.46
CA ALA A 150 -5.91 -8.16 33.37
C ALA A 150 -4.75 -7.88 34.35
N THR A 151 -3.66 -7.31 33.85
CA THR A 151 -2.49 -6.96 34.66
C THR A 151 -2.83 -5.87 35.69
N LEU A 152 -3.53 -4.81 35.28
CA LEU A 152 -3.98 -3.75 36.18
C LEU A 152 -4.96 -4.27 37.23
N ILE A 153 -5.87 -5.18 36.86
CA ILE A 153 -6.77 -5.84 37.82
C ILE A 153 -5.95 -6.61 38.86
N THR A 154 -4.95 -7.39 38.44
CA THR A 154 -4.06 -8.10 39.37
C THR A 154 -3.33 -7.14 40.32
N ILE A 155 -2.85 -5.99 39.81
CA ILE A 155 -2.18 -4.97 40.64
C ILE A 155 -3.16 -4.39 41.68
N VAL A 156 -4.40 -4.09 41.29
CA VAL A 156 -5.44 -3.60 42.22
C VAL A 156 -5.65 -4.60 43.36
N PHE A 157 -5.76 -5.90 43.03
CA PHE A 157 -5.91 -6.95 44.04
C PHE A 157 -4.72 -7.05 44.99
N GLN A 158 -3.48 -7.01 44.47
CA GLN A 158 -2.27 -7.02 45.28
C GLN A 158 -2.15 -5.79 46.20
N LYS A 159 -2.71 -4.65 45.76
CA LYS A 159 -2.64 -3.36 46.45
C LYS A 159 -3.87 -3.04 47.28
N THR A 160 -4.78 -3.99 47.48
CA THR A 160 -6.03 -3.82 48.26
C THR A 160 -5.80 -3.23 49.66
N ARG A 161 -4.76 -3.69 50.39
CA ARG A 161 -4.43 -3.18 51.73
C ARG A 161 -3.98 -1.72 51.71
N GLU A 162 -3.11 -1.37 50.76
CA GLU A 162 -2.60 -0.01 50.58
C GLU A 162 -3.74 0.94 50.21
N ILE A 163 -4.67 0.50 49.35
CA ILE A 163 -5.90 1.24 49.03
C ILE A 163 -6.75 1.45 50.29
N GLY A 164 -6.90 0.43 51.13
CA GLY A 164 -7.64 0.51 52.40
C GLY A 164 -7.06 1.53 53.38
N ILE A 165 -5.72 1.60 53.48
CA ILE A 165 -5.01 2.61 54.29
C ILE A 165 -5.23 4.00 53.72
N LEU A 166 -5.15 4.18 52.39
CA LEU A 166 -5.37 5.47 51.76
C LEU A 166 -6.79 6.00 52.04
N LEU A 167 -7.79 5.13 51.93
CA LEU A 167 -9.18 5.44 52.20
C LEU A 167 -9.43 5.75 53.69
N SER A 168 -8.76 5.07 54.62
CA SER A 168 -8.89 5.35 56.05
C SER A 168 -8.21 6.66 56.47
N CYS A 169 -7.16 7.09 55.75
CA CYS A 169 -6.55 8.41 55.88
C CYS A 169 -7.39 9.55 55.26
N GLY A 170 -8.56 9.25 54.69
CA GLY A 170 -9.50 10.25 54.15
C GLY A 170 -9.39 10.50 52.64
N ALA A 171 -8.62 9.69 51.90
CA ALA A 171 -8.59 9.81 50.45
C ALA A 171 -9.96 9.48 49.84
N SER A 172 -10.36 10.25 48.82
CA SER A 172 -11.60 9.99 48.12
C SER A 172 -11.46 8.75 47.22
N LYS A 173 -12.56 8.02 47.04
CA LYS A 173 -12.64 6.92 46.07
C LYS A 173 -12.25 7.35 44.65
N LEU A 174 -12.60 8.57 44.27
CA LEU A 174 -12.24 9.15 42.98
C LEU A 174 -10.73 9.35 42.84
N THR A 175 -10.06 9.78 43.92
CA THR A 175 -8.60 9.93 43.95
C THR A 175 -7.91 8.59 43.72
N VAL A 176 -8.38 7.52 44.36
CA VAL A 176 -7.86 6.15 44.15
C VAL A 176 -8.06 5.70 42.70
N MET A 177 -9.26 5.89 42.14
CA MET A 177 -9.55 5.59 40.74
C MET A 177 -8.61 6.31 39.79
N LEU A 178 -8.37 7.61 40.03
CA LEU A 178 -7.56 8.46 39.18
C LEU A 178 -6.09 8.04 39.18
N ILE A 179 -5.56 7.52 40.30
CA ILE A 179 -4.21 6.93 40.37
C ILE A 179 -4.09 5.76 39.39
N PHE A 180 -5.02 4.80 39.42
CA PHE A 180 -4.99 3.65 38.52
C PHE A 180 -5.25 4.01 37.06
N PHE A 181 -6.13 5.00 36.81
CA PHE A 181 -6.37 5.51 35.48
C PHE A 181 -5.13 6.20 34.89
N ILE A 182 -4.44 7.04 35.65
CA ILE A 182 -3.17 7.67 35.26
C ILE A 182 -2.09 6.60 35.04
N GLN A 183 -2.02 5.59 35.91
CA GLN A 183 -1.07 4.49 35.75
C GLN A 183 -1.28 3.77 34.41
N GLY A 184 -2.53 3.46 34.05
CA GLY A 184 -2.88 2.92 32.74
C GLY A 184 -2.49 3.85 31.58
N GLY A 185 -2.72 5.16 31.73
CA GLY A 185 -2.29 6.16 30.76
C GLY A 185 -0.77 6.23 30.57
N ILE A 186 0.00 6.14 31.66
CA ILE A 186 1.48 6.11 31.60
C ILE A 186 1.95 4.84 30.89
N ILE A 187 1.37 3.68 31.22
CA ILE A 187 1.69 2.41 30.54
C ILE A 187 1.37 2.51 29.05
N GLY A 188 0.20 3.05 28.69
CA GLY A 188 -0.18 3.28 27.30
C GLY A 188 0.76 4.21 26.57
N LEU A 189 1.14 5.33 27.18
CA LEU A 189 2.06 6.30 26.57
C LEU A 189 3.45 5.70 26.33
N LEU A 190 4.02 5.04 27.34
CA LEU A 190 5.31 4.37 27.22
C LEU A 190 5.27 3.22 26.21
N GLY A 191 4.16 2.48 26.18
CA GLY A 191 3.93 1.41 25.21
C GLY A 191 3.86 1.92 23.77
N VAL A 192 3.11 2.99 23.52
CA VAL A 192 3.00 3.61 22.18
C VAL A 192 4.34 4.23 21.76
N ALA A 193 5.00 4.96 22.66
CA ALA A 193 6.30 5.59 22.36
C ALA A 193 7.38 4.53 22.09
N GLY A 194 7.51 3.53 22.97
CA GLY A 194 8.44 2.42 22.82
C GLY A 194 8.13 1.55 21.60
N GLY A 195 6.86 1.23 21.37
CA GLY A 195 6.41 0.47 20.21
C GLY A 195 6.67 1.18 18.89
N THR A 196 6.41 2.50 18.83
CA THR A 196 6.72 3.31 17.64
C THR A 196 8.23 3.35 17.38
N ALA A 197 9.03 3.56 18.42
CA ALA A 197 10.49 3.59 18.30
C ALA A 197 11.05 2.24 17.81
N LEU A 198 10.58 1.13 18.40
CA LEU A 198 10.96 -0.22 17.98
C LEU A 198 10.48 -0.55 16.56
N GLY A 199 9.27 -0.13 16.20
CA GLY A 199 8.72 -0.32 14.85
C GLY A 199 9.53 0.42 13.79
N LEU A 200 9.86 1.70 14.03
CA LEU A 200 10.73 2.48 13.15
C LEU A 200 12.13 1.88 13.05
N TYR A 201 12.68 1.39 14.16
CA TYR A 201 13.96 0.69 14.18
C TYR A 201 13.91 -0.61 13.36
N MET A 202 12.83 -1.39 13.45
CA MET A 202 12.62 -2.57 12.62
C MET A 202 12.52 -2.24 11.14
N VAL A 203 11.81 -1.16 10.78
CA VAL A 203 11.73 -0.69 9.39
C VAL A 203 13.12 -0.31 8.87
N TRP A 204 13.96 0.32 9.71
CA TRP A 204 15.32 0.69 9.35
C TRP A 204 16.22 -0.52 9.08
N ILE A 205 16.18 -1.55 9.95
CA ILE A 205 17.03 -2.75 9.83
C ILE A 205 16.44 -3.84 8.89
N ARG A 206 15.29 -3.60 8.24
CA ARG A 206 14.57 -4.66 7.50
C ARG A 206 15.41 -5.35 6.42
N ASN A 207 16.24 -4.60 5.70
CA ASN A 207 17.03 -5.14 4.60
C ASN A 207 18.18 -6.01 5.16
N ASP A 208 18.85 -5.53 6.20
CA ASP A 208 19.90 -6.28 6.91
C ASP A 208 19.35 -7.57 7.52
N PHE A 209 18.14 -7.51 8.08
CA PHE A 209 17.44 -8.67 8.62
C PHE A 209 17.10 -9.70 7.53
N LEU A 210 16.67 -9.25 6.35
CA LEU A 210 16.44 -10.13 5.20
C LEU A 210 17.74 -10.80 4.72
N GLU A 211 18.85 -10.06 4.66
CA GLU A 211 20.15 -10.64 4.31
C GLU A 211 20.64 -11.64 5.36
N PHE A 212 20.43 -11.34 6.65
CA PHE A 212 20.76 -12.25 7.74
C PHE A 212 20.01 -13.57 7.61
N LEU A 213 18.70 -13.53 7.36
CA LEU A 213 17.88 -14.74 7.15
C LEU A 213 18.32 -15.53 5.93
N ARG A 214 18.66 -14.87 4.81
CA ARG A 214 19.17 -15.56 3.62
C ARG A 214 20.47 -16.31 3.91
N LYS A 215 21.42 -15.66 4.61
CA LYS A 215 22.73 -16.26 4.91
C LYS A 215 22.65 -17.43 5.89
N HIS A 216 21.73 -17.41 6.84
CA HIS A 216 21.71 -18.38 7.94
C HIS A 216 20.63 -19.46 7.81
N LEU A 217 19.48 -19.14 7.20
CA LEU A 217 18.35 -20.08 7.07
C LEU A 217 18.21 -20.65 5.66
N ASP A 218 18.97 -20.17 4.67
CA ASP A 218 18.86 -20.55 3.24
C ASP A 218 17.43 -20.37 2.67
N ILE A 219 16.60 -19.55 3.33
CA ILE A 219 15.24 -19.22 2.89
C ILE A 219 15.28 -17.88 2.13
N ASN A 220 14.94 -17.93 0.84
CA ASN A 220 14.73 -16.73 0.03
C ASN A 220 13.30 -16.21 0.17
N ILE A 221 13.02 -15.52 1.28
CA ILE A 221 11.68 -14.99 1.61
C ILE A 221 11.20 -13.95 0.56
N PHE A 222 12.12 -13.33 -0.17
CA PHE A 222 11.82 -12.46 -1.32
C PHE A 222 12.96 -12.54 -2.35
N PRO A 223 12.96 -13.53 -3.26
CA PRO A 223 14.01 -13.65 -4.26
C PRO A 223 14.02 -12.39 -5.14
N PRO A 224 15.15 -11.66 -5.25
CA PRO A 224 15.27 -10.50 -6.12
C PRO A 224 14.97 -10.85 -7.56
N ASP A 225 15.20 -12.10 -7.97
CA ASP A 225 14.92 -12.57 -9.33
C ASP A 225 13.42 -12.68 -9.63
N LEU A 226 12.61 -13.02 -8.62
CA LEU A 226 11.17 -13.18 -8.75
C LEU A 226 10.44 -11.84 -8.61
N TYR A 227 10.81 -11.05 -7.59
CA TYR A 227 10.15 -9.78 -7.29
C TYR A 227 10.82 -8.57 -7.95
N LYS A 228 12.03 -8.73 -8.51
CA LYS A 228 12.82 -7.69 -9.23
C LYS A 228 13.01 -6.39 -8.47
N LEU A 229 12.84 -6.44 -7.15
CA LEU A 229 13.12 -5.36 -6.21
C LEU A 229 14.49 -5.64 -5.59
N PRO A 230 15.51 -4.78 -5.83
CA PRO A 230 16.84 -4.97 -5.26
C PRO A 230 16.85 -4.85 -3.72
N GLN A 231 15.88 -4.14 -3.16
CA GLN A 231 15.65 -3.95 -1.74
C GLN A 231 14.15 -3.80 -1.50
N LEU A 232 13.66 -4.15 -0.32
CA LEU A 232 12.26 -3.96 0.01
C LEU A 232 12.02 -2.45 0.25
N PRO A 233 11.31 -1.72 -0.62
CA PRO A 233 11.04 -0.32 -0.37
C PRO A 233 10.05 -0.19 0.79
N ALA A 234 10.24 0.81 1.66
CA ALA A 234 9.27 1.18 2.67
C ALA A 234 9.08 2.68 2.63
N ILE A 235 7.84 3.08 2.42
CA ILE A 235 7.43 4.47 2.44
C ILE A 235 6.78 4.69 3.81
N ILE A 236 7.40 5.56 4.61
CA ILE A 236 6.91 5.86 5.95
C ILE A 236 5.97 7.06 5.86
N ASP A 237 4.67 6.79 5.97
CA ASP A 237 3.68 7.86 6.10
C ASP A 237 3.54 8.26 7.58
N LYS A 238 3.95 9.49 7.89
CA LYS A 238 3.88 10.04 9.25
C LYS A 238 2.44 10.17 9.75
N ARG A 239 1.49 10.41 8.84
CA ARG A 239 0.08 10.58 9.18
C ARG A 239 -0.52 9.24 9.61
N GLU A 240 -0.27 8.18 8.86
CA GLU A 240 -0.74 6.83 9.22
C GLU A 240 -0.22 6.39 10.60
N ILE A 241 1.07 6.63 10.88
CA ILE A 241 1.67 6.33 12.19
C ILE A 241 0.99 7.13 13.31
N MET A 242 0.73 8.41 13.09
CA MET A 242 0.07 9.26 14.08
C MET A 242 -1.35 8.78 14.39
N GLU A 243 -2.13 8.44 13.36
CA GLU A 243 -3.49 7.93 13.51
C GLU A 243 -3.51 6.61 14.30
N ILE A 244 -2.62 5.66 13.96
CA ILE A 244 -2.48 4.39 14.69
C ILE A 244 -2.12 4.62 16.16
N ASN A 245 -1.17 5.51 16.43
CA ASN A 245 -0.74 5.82 17.80
C ASN A 245 -1.86 6.41 18.65
N ILE A 246 -2.69 7.28 18.06
CA ILE A 246 -3.86 7.86 18.73
C ILE A 246 -4.88 6.76 19.05
N TYR A 247 -5.22 5.89 18.09
CA TYR A 247 -6.19 4.81 18.33
C TYR A 247 -5.69 3.82 19.37
N ALA A 248 -4.41 3.43 19.32
CA ALA A 248 -3.80 2.52 20.28
C ALA A 248 -3.79 3.12 21.70
N PHE A 249 -3.43 4.40 21.83
CA PHE A 249 -3.44 5.09 23.11
C PHE A 249 -4.85 5.18 23.71
N ILE A 250 -5.85 5.57 22.91
CA ILE A 250 -7.25 5.64 23.34
C ILE A 250 -7.73 4.26 23.83
N LEU A 251 -7.48 3.20 23.06
CA LEU A 251 -7.89 1.84 23.44
C LEU A 251 -7.21 1.37 24.74
N CYS A 252 -5.95 1.72 24.95
CA CYS A 252 -5.23 1.40 26.19
C CYS A 252 -5.77 2.17 27.40
N VAL A 253 -6.09 3.46 27.24
CA VAL A 253 -6.70 4.27 28.31
C VAL A 253 -8.09 3.75 28.65
N LEU A 254 -8.88 3.36 27.65
CA LEU A 254 -10.20 2.76 27.85
C LEU A 254 -10.10 1.41 28.60
N SER A 255 -9.08 0.59 28.32
CA SER A 255 -8.92 -0.68 29.01
C SER A 255 -8.54 -0.51 30.48
N ALA A 256 -7.86 0.60 30.84
CA ALA A 256 -7.54 0.94 32.22
C ALA A 256 -8.75 1.45 33.04
N LEU A 257 -9.86 1.80 32.39
CA LEU A 257 -11.06 2.29 33.07
C LEU A 257 -11.71 1.20 33.95
N ILE A 258 -11.79 -0.03 33.45
CA ILE A 258 -12.37 -1.18 34.17
C ILE A 258 -11.66 -1.42 35.52
N PRO A 259 -10.33 -1.62 35.58
CA PRO A 259 -9.62 -1.81 36.84
C PRO A 259 -9.68 -0.57 37.75
N ALA A 260 -9.67 0.63 37.18
CA ALA A 260 -9.79 1.86 37.96
C ALA A 260 -11.14 1.92 38.72
N LEU A 261 -12.24 1.52 38.07
CA LEU A 261 -13.55 1.42 38.71
C LEU A 261 -13.59 0.29 39.76
N MET A 262 -12.91 -0.83 39.52
CA MET A 262 -12.81 -1.92 40.50
C MET A 262 -12.10 -1.46 41.79
N ALA A 263 -11.07 -0.62 41.70
CA ALA A 263 -10.34 -0.12 42.86
C ALA A 263 -11.24 0.67 43.84
N ILE A 264 -12.29 1.32 43.35
CA ILE A 264 -13.27 2.07 44.16
C ILE A 264 -14.15 1.16 45.02
N SER A 265 -14.35 -0.08 44.56
CA SER A 265 -15.27 -1.03 45.18
C SER A 265 -14.64 -1.75 46.38
N VAL A 266 -13.35 -1.53 46.64
CA VAL A 266 -12.63 -2.05 47.81
C VAL A 266 -13.18 -1.40 49.08
N LYS A 267 -13.68 -2.22 50.01
CA LYS A 267 -14.18 -1.78 51.32
C LYS A 267 -13.02 -1.74 52.33
N PRO A 268 -12.77 -0.60 53.03
CA PRO A 268 -11.67 -0.46 53.98
C PRO A 268 -11.69 -1.52 55.09
N ALA A 269 -12.89 -1.81 55.62
CA ALA A 269 -13.08 -2.77 56.70
C ALA A 269 -12.73 -4.21 56.30
N THR A 270 -12.89 -4.57 55.03
CA THR A 270 -12.53 -5.90 54.52
C THR A 270 -11.04 -5.97 54.13
N ALA A 271 -10.48 -4.86 53.64
CA ALA A 271 -9.07 -4.76 53.27
C ALA A 271 -8.10 -4.85 54.47
N LEU A 272 -8.55 -4.44 55.66
CA LEU A 272 -7.78 -4.53 56.91
C LEU A 272 -8.03 -5.82 57.69
N ARG A 273 -9.11 -6.56 57.36
CA ARG A 273 -9.52 -7.81 58.03
C ARG A 273 -9.02 -9.06 57.32
N SER A 274 -8.42 -8.96 56.13
CA SER A 274 -7.76 -10.08 55.45
C SER A 274 -6.41 -10.43 56.09
N GLU A 275 -6.45 -10.64 57.41
CA GLU A 275 -5.65 -11.50 58.31
C GLU A 275 -6.13 -11.22 59.74
#